data_AF-A0A126Z498-F1
#
_entry.id   AF-A0A126Z498-F1
#
_cell.length_a   1.000
_cell.length_b   1.000
_cell.length_c   1.000
_cell.angle_alpha   90.00
_cell.angle_beta   90.00
_cell.angle_gamma   90.00
#
_symmetry.space_group_name_H-M   'P 1'
#
loop_
_entity.id
_entity.type
_entity.pdbx_description
1 polymer ?
#
loop_
_entity_poly.entity_id
_entity_poly.type
_entity_poly.pdbx_seq_one_letter_code
_entity_poly.pdbx_strand_id
1 'polypeptide(L)'
;MDVERLDHFFADTLDGIANNPYFVDTAHYPLAAQADMVFSDGTQLTQVAAPSAVVPGTFAVDQAAHTITVGSDPSGHDLRASNQMQAIYAKSVGTTLEGFGVRRYATPYNVRGALRLGGVGETARNIVIEDSATTGMNFEADDITLDHLTVTRSGMQGLGGNSTYGTTLANSVVSYANDEHFNESPVSGGVKITRSRDLVIKNNDFVDNYSFGLWLDESCLDPHITDNTVSGNSGHGVEVEISAGAIIADNTATSNGKSGIRLLDTSDSQIYNNSIGDNGVFGVQLSQDSRRESDLSVPGHDPRQPEPDPDFTWLTQNDTVANNAFGTGGQFQVYALDNWTNIPVDNWHLAITGNLFNSQPTSSQPTMVAWGGSNNVTLDRFSTPGALASAKGPSWKNGQTSSVEPLGSMSSALAQAASTAVPLPPTSQRPSASPPAPSTSAPSRSPHPSGARAPAGTGGRRRRR
;
A
#
# COMPACT_ATOMS: atom_id res chain seq x y z
N MET A 1 -19.11 28.75 17.19
CA MET A 1 -18.47 27.48 17.56
C MET A 1 -19.49 26.74 18.38
N ASP A 2 -20.33 25.96 17.71
CA ASP A 2 -21.23 25.06 18.40
C ASP A 2 -20.42 23.83 18.75
N VAL A 3 -20.12 23.68 20.04
CA VAL A 3 -19.62 22.43 20.60
C VAL A 3 -20.81 21.49 20.55
N GLU A 4 -20.89 20.67 19.49
CA GLU A 4 -21.88 19.59 19.40
C GLU A 4 -21.79 18.76 20.69
N ARG A 5 -22.94 18.67 21.36
CA ARG A 5 -23.13 17.73 22.47
C ARG A 5 -22.80 16.32 21.99
N LEU A 6 -22.22 15.52 22.89
CA LEU A 6 -22.03 14.07 22.80
C LEU A 6 -23.38 13.32 22.80
N ASP A 7 -24.28 13.67 21.88
CA ASP A 7 -25.59 13.03 21.73
C ASP A 7 -25.52 11.83 20.76
N HIS A 8 -24.36 11.59 20.13
CA HIS A 8 -24.14 10.53 19.13
C HIS A 8 -22.78 9.84 19.32
N PHE A 9 -22.79 8.50 19.34
CA PHE A 9 -21.59 7.67 19.24
C PHE A 9 -20.92 7.81 17.88
N PHE A 10 -19.66 7.42 17.78
CA PHE A 10 -18.91 7.47 16.53
C PHE A 10 -19.55 6.56 15.48
N ALA A 11 -19.59 7.03 14.24
CA ALA A 11 -20.19 6.27 13.15
C ALA A 11 -19.33 5.05 12.80
N ASP A 12 -19.94 3.87 12.75
CA ASP A 12 -19.35 2.61 12.25
C ASP A 12 -19.65 2.37 10.76
N THR A 13 -20.17 3.41 10.08
CA THR A 13 -20.57 3.35 8.68
C THR A 13 -19.38 3.57 7.76
N LEU A 14 -19.18 2.62 6.85
CA LEU A 14 -18.17 2.61 5.79
C LEU A 14 -18.91 2.61 4.45
N ASP A 15 -18.69 3.63 3.62
CA ASP A 15 -19.48 3.88 2.40
C ASP A 15 -21.00 3.85 2.63
N GLY A 16 -21.44 4.45 3.75
CA GLY A 16 -22.86 4.56 4.11
C GLY A 16 -23.50 3.25 4.60
N ILE A 17 -22.73 2.17 4.77
CA ILE A 17 -23.18 0.88 5.29
C ILE A 17 -22.50 0.61 6.63
N ALA A 18 -23.28 0.36 7.69
CA ALA A 18 -22.75 0.00 9.00
C ALA A 18 -21.96 -1.32 8.93
N ASN A 19 -20.74 -1.33 9.49
CA ASN A 19 -19.83 -2.49 9.47
C ASN A 19 -19.72 -3.15 8.09
N ASN A 20 -19.59 -2.34 7.05
CA ASN A 20 -19.63 -2.80 5.66
C ASN A 20 -18.67 -3.98 5.44
N PRO A 21 -19.17 -5.19 5.07
CA PRO A 21 -18.35 -6.39 4.98
C PRO A 21 -17.31 -6.34 3.84
N TYR A 22 -17.40 -5.33 2.97
CA TYR A 22 -16.36 -5.06 1.99
C TYR A 22 -15.09 -4.51 2.66
N PHE A 23 -15.22 -3.72 3.74
CA PHE A 23 -14.11 -3.18 4.51
C PHE A 23 -13.80 -4.02 5.77
N VAL A 24 -14.83 -4.54 6.43
CA VAL A 24 -14.70 -5.24 7.71
C VAL A 24 -14.66 -6.75 7.50
N ASP A 25 -13.69 -7.43 8.11
CA ASP A 25 -13.74 -8.87 8.29
C ASP A 25 -14.77 -9.22 9.37
N THR A 26 -16.04 -9.29 8.96
CA THR A 26 -17.15 -9.59 9.88
C THR A 26 -17.08 -10.97 10.53
N ALA A 27 -16.22 -11.87 10.02
CA ALA A 27 -16.10 -13.22 10.56
C ALA A 27 -15.09 -13.28 11.73
N HIS A 28 -14.01 -12.50 11.66
CA HIS A 28 -12.93 -12.55 12.66
C HIS A 28 -12.77 -11.26 13.45
N TYR A 29 -13.07 -10.10 12.85
CA TYR A 29 -12.89 -8.76 13.43
C TYR A 29 -14.17 -7.91 13.27
N PRO A 30 -15.32 -8.35 13.80
CA PRO A 30 -16.63 -7.70 13.55
C PRO A 30 -16.76 -6.30 14.18
N LEU A 31 -15.81 -5.90 15.03
CA LEU A 31 -15.80 -4.60 15.71
C LEU A 31 -14.78 -3.63 15.11
N ALA A 32 -14.06 -3.99 14.04
CA ALA A 32 -12.98 -3.15 13.51
C ALA A 32 -13.42 -1.71 13.18
N ALA A 33 -14.67 -1.53 12.73
CA ALA A 33 -15.22 -0.21 12.40
C ALA A 33 -15.68 0.62 13.62
N GLN A 34 -15.67 0.05 14.82
CA GLN A 34 -16.06 0.77 16.04
C GLN A 34 -14.91 1.70 16.43
N ALA A 35 -15.17 3.00 16.47
CA ALA A 35 -14.11 3.98 16.69
C ALA A 35 -13.80 4.22 18.18
N ASP A 36 -14.64 3.71 19.08
CA ASP A 36 -14.45 3.86 20.53
C ASP A 36 -13.16 3.15 20.97
N MET A 37 -12.34 3.85 21.75
CA MET A 37 -11.13 3.30 22.33
C MET A 37 -11.09 3.59 23.82
N VAL A 38 -10.58 2.63 24.61
CA VAL A 38 -10.36 2.79 26.05
C VAL A 38 -8.93 2.39 26.39
N PHE A 39 -8.29 3.17 27.25
CA PHE A 39 -6.91 2.97 27.68
C PHE A 39 -6.85 2.94 29.20
N SER A 40 -6.17 1.94 29.77
CA SER A 40 -5.84 1.85 31.20
C SER A 40 -4.33 1.92 31.38
N ASP A 41 -3.85 2.91 32.15
CA ASP A 41 -2.42 3.19 32.36
C ASP A 41 -1.63 3.28 31.05
N GLY A 42 -2.28 3.84 30.02
CA GLY A 42 -1.72 4.02 28.68
C GLY A 42 -1.79 2.79 27.77
N THR A 43 -2.26 1.64 28.23
CA THR A 43 -2.46 0.43 27.42
C THR A 43 -3.88 0.41 26.85
N GLN A 44 -4.04 0.20 25.53
CA GLN A 44 -5.34 0.06 24.90
C GLN A 44 -6.02 -1.24 25.35
N LEU A 45 -7.30 -1.15 25.73
CA LEU A 45 -8.15 -2.28 26.04
C LEU A 45 -8.80 -2.80 24.75
N THR A 46 -9.08 -4.10 24.68
CA THR A 46 -9.78 -4.69 23.53
C THR A 46 -11.30 -4.51 23.67
N GLN A 47 -11.97 -4.02 22.63
CA GLN A 47 -13.42 -3.91 22.64
C GLN A 47 -14.07 -5.30 22.48
N VAL A 48 -15.13 -5.55 23.25
CA VAL A 48 -15.99 -6.73 23.11
C VAL A 48 -17.44 -6.32 22.86
N ALA A 49 -18.19 -7.19 22.20
CA ALA A 49 -19.50 -6.86 21.63
C ALA A 49 -20.61 -6.60 22.67
N ALA A 50 -20.43 -7.03 23.92
CA ALA A 50 -21.44 -6.89 24.95
C ALA A 50 -20.82 -6.76 26.34
N PRO A 51 -21.46 -6.02 27.28
CA PRO A 51 -21.01 -5.93 28.67
C PRO A 51 -20.83 -7.28 29.36
N SER A 52 -21.62 -8.30 28.98
CA SER A 52 -21.52 -9.66 29.52
C SER A 52 -20.25 -10.41 29.10
N ALA A 53 -19.56 -9.95 28.05
CA ALA A 53 -18.30 -10.53 27.57
C ALA A 53 -17.08 -9.83 28.17
N VAL A 54 -17.27 -8.79 29.00
CA VAL A 54 -16.19 -8.01 29.58
C VAL A 54 -15.43 -8.81 30.63
N VAL A 55 -14.13 -8.95 30.40
CA VAL A 55 -13.12 -9.58 31.28
C VAL A 55 -11.91 -8.63 31.44
N PRO A 56 -11.00 -8.85 32.40
CA PRO A 56 -9.81 -8.01 32.53
C PRO A 56 -9.06 -7.80 31.21
N GLY A 57 -8.68 -6.55 30.92
CA GLY A 57 -8.07 -6.16 29.64
C GLY A 57 -9.04 -5.78 28.52
N THR A 58 -10.36 -5.86 28.75
CA THR A 58 -11.39 -5.55 27.74
C THR A 58 -12.36 -4.46 28.19
N PHE A 59 -13.10 -3.91 27.25
CA PHE A 59 -14.23 -3.02 27.50
C PHE A 59 -15.40 -3.29 26.55
N ALA A 60 -16.61 -2.87 26.92
CA ALA A 60 -17.77 -2.85 26.04
C ALA A 60 -18.43 -1.47 26.07
N VAL A 61 -18.96 -1.07 24.92
CA VAL A 61 -19.75 0.17 24.75
C VAL A 61 -21.21 -0.22 24.62
N ASP A 62 -22.06 0.32 25.49
CA ASP A 62 -23.52 0.25 25.34
C ASP A 62 -24.01 1.62 24.89
N GLN A 63 -24.29 1.71 23.58
CA GLN A 63 -24.71 2.97 22.98
C GLN A 63 -26.10 3.40 23.44
N ALA A 64 -27.00 2.46 23.77
CA ALA A 64 -28.35 2.79 24.21
C ALA A 64 -28.37 3.26 25.67
N ALA A 65 -27.53 2.65 26.52
CA ALA A 65 -27.39 3.02 27.91
C ALA A 65 -26.43 4.20 28.15
N HIS A 66 -25.69 4.62 27.12
CA HIS A 66 -24.59 5.59 27.22
C HIS A 66 -23.54 5.19 28.27
N THR A 67 -23.13 3.91 28.28
CA THR A 67 -22.13 3.41 29.24
C THR A 67 -20.96 2.72 28.57
N ILE A 68 -19.80 2.81 29.22
CA ILE A 68 -18.62 1.99 28.94
C ILE A 68 -18.42 1.09 30.14
N THR A 69 -18.42 -0.23 29.92
CA THR A 69 -18.10 -1.23 30.95
C THR A 69 -16.66 -1.68 30.76
N VAL A 70 -15.82 -1.54 31.79
CA VAL A 70 -14.41 -1.98 31.78
C VAL A 70 -14.22 -3.21 32.66
N GLY A 71 -13.34 -4.12 32.24
CA GLY A 71 -13.15 -5.42 32.89
C GLY A 71 -12.22 -5.44 34.10
N SER A 72 -11.75 -4.29 34.56
CA SER A 72 -10.90 -4.15 35.74
C SER A 72 -11.35 -2.95 36.56
N ASP A 73 -11.13 -3.02 37.88
CA ASP A 73 -11.44 -1.90 38.79
C ASP A 73 -10.59 -0.67 38.39
N PRO A 74 -11.22 0.46 37.99
CA PRO A 74 -10.49 1.64 37.59
C PRO A 74 -9.91 2.43 38.77
N SER A 75 -10.22 2.03 40.01
CA SER A 75 -9.78 2.75 41.21
C SER A 75 -8.26 2.80 41.32
N GLY A 76 -7.69 4.00 41.24
CA GLY A 76 -6.24 4.20 41.32
C GLY A 76 -5.49 4.06 39.99
N HIS A 77 -6.19 3.85 38.88
CA HIS A 77 -5.62 3.72 37.54
C HIS A 77 -5.96 4.93 36.65
N ASP A 78 -5.09 5.25 35.69
CA ASP A 78 -5.36 6.28 34.67
C ASP A 78 -6.21 5.69 33.55
N LEU A 79 -7.52 5.88 33.63
CA LEU A 79 -8.47 5.41 32.62
C LEU A 79 -8.89 6.55 31.68
N ARG A 80 -8.69 6.36 30.38
CA ARG A 80 -9.13 7.30 29.33
C ARG A 80 -10.02 6.61 28.31
N ALA A 81 -11.09 7.27 27.91
CA ALA A 81 -11.89 6.92 26.75
C ALA A 81 -11.78 8.01 25.69
N SER A 82 -11.70 7.62 24.42
CA SER A 82 -11.70 8.55 23.29
C SER A 82 -13.02 9.32 23.20
N ASN A 83 -12.96 10.63 22.99
CA ASN A 83 -14.15 11.49 22.88
C ASN A 83 -14.05 12.54 21.75
N GLN A 84 -13.04 12.42 20.88
CA GLN A 84 -12.80 13.32 19.75
C GLN A 84 -12.47 12.51 18.49
N MET A 85 -12.97 12.97 17.35
CA MET A 85 -12.82 12.31 16.05
C MET A 85 -11.68 12.84 15.20
N GLN A 86 -11.29 14.10 15.39
CA GLN A 86 -10.29 14.78 14.57
C GLN A 86 -9.54 15.80 15.39
N ALA A 87 -8.22 15.84 15.25
CA ALA A 87 -7.36 16.81 15.90
C ALA A 87 -7.32 18.12 15.10
N ILE A 88 -6.92 18.03 13.84
CA ILE A 88 -6.66 19.18 12.98
C ILE A 88 -7.08 18.87 11.55
N TYR A 89 -7.76 19.82 10.91
CA TYR A 89 -7.94 19.85 9.47
C TYR A 89 -7.45 21.19 8.93
N ALA A 90 -6.23 21.20 8.38
CA ALA A 90 -5.67 22.33 7.67
C ALA A 90 -6.28 22.41 6.26
N LYS A 91 -6.64 23.63 5.85
CA LYS A 91 -7.32 23.91 4.58
C LYS A 91 -6.72 25.11 3.85
N SER A 92 -5.79 25.81 4.50
CA SER A 92 -5.29 27.09 3.98
C SER A 92 -4.02 26.81 3.21
N VAL A 93 -3.93 27.36 2.00
CA VAL A 93 -2.75 27.21 1.13
C VAL A 93 -1.47 27.49 1.91
N GLY A 94 -0.49 26.59 1.80
CA GLY A 94 0.83 26.76 2.42
C GLY A 94 0.87 26.61 3.95
N THR A 95 -0.17 26.07 4.59
CA THR A 95 -0.16 25.82 6.04
C THR A 95 0.95 24.82 6.41
N THR A 96 1.69 25.11 7.47
CA THR A 96 2.64 24.17 8.07
C THR A 96 2.14 23.70 9.43
N LEU A 97 2.07 22.39 9.61
CA LEU A 97 1.87 21.70 10.89
C LEU A 97 3.21 21.12 11.33
N GLU A 98 3.71 21.48 12.51
CA GLU A 98 5.05 21.10 12.93
C GLU A 98 5.20 20.87 14.44
N GLY A 99 5.90 19.80 14.81
CA GLY A 99 6.51 19.64 16.13
C GLY A 99 5.56 19.21 17.24
N PHE A 100 4.48 18.48 16.91
CA PHE A 100 3.51 18.00 17.90
C PHE A 100 3.08 16.54 17.66
N GLY A 101 2.47 15.95 18.69
CA GLY A 101 1.88 14.62 18.61
C GLY A 101 0.35 14.65 18.60
N VAL A 102 -0.26 13.72 17.86
CA VAL A 102 -1.69 13.44 17.83
C VAL A 102 -1.88 11.99 18.28
N ARG A 103 -2.71 11.73 19.29
CA ARG A 103 -2.94 10.36 19.74
C ARG A 103 -4.34 10.09 20.27
N ARG A 104 -4.82 8.85 20.09
CA ARG A 104 -6.05 8.31 20.71
C ARG A 104 -7.33 9.00 20.23
N TYR A 105 -7.40 9.29 18.93
CA TYR A 105 -8.57 9.85 18.29
C TYR A 105 -9.49 8.74 17.78
N ALA A 106 -10.76 8.80 18.20
CA ALA A 106 -11.81 7.95 17.69
C ALA A 106 -12.23 8.40 16.30
N THR A 107 -11.31 8.35 15.34
CA THR A 107 -11.50 8.79 13.96
C THR A 107 -12.40 7.78 13.24
N PRO A 108 -13.68 8.08 12.97
CA PRO A 108 -14.48 7.24 12.08
C PRO A 108 -14.06 7.43 10.62
N TYR A 109 -14.41 6.47 9.78
CA TYR A 109 -14.00 6.47 8.37
C TYR A 109 -14.42 7.74 7.59
N ASN A 110 -15.62 8.26 7.85
CA ASN A 110 -16.14 9.47 7.18
C ASN A 110 -15.37 10.76 7.54
N VAL A 111 -14.65 10.78 8.66
CA VAL A 111 -13.81 11.92 9.08
C VAL A 111 -12.46 11.93 8.35
N ARG A 112 -12.06 10.77 7.78
CA ARG A 112 -10.90 10.53 6.91
C ARG A 112 -9.51 10.58 7.55
N GLY A 113 -9.35 11.18 8.73
CA GLY A 113 -8.06 11.22 9.39
C GLY A 113 -8.11 12.00 10.70
N ALA A 114 -7.30 11.58 11.68
CA ALA A 114 -7.08 12.35 12.89
C ALA A 114 -6.41 13.69 12.57
N LEU A 115 -5.51 13.71 11.58
CA LEU A 115 -4.96 14.92 10.97
C LEU A 115 -5.30 14.97 9.47
N ARG A 116 -5.69 16.15 8.97
CA ARG A 116 -5.97 16.36 7.55
C ARG A 116 -5.29 17.57 6.96
N LEU A 117 -4.77 17.39 5.74
CA LEU A 117 -4.29 18.44 4.86
C LEU A 117 -5.19 18.53 3.63
N GLY A 118 -5.78 19.69 3.37
CA GLY A 118 -6.66 19.93 2.21
C GLY A 118 -6.38 21.25 1.49
N GLY A 119 -5.36 21.99 1.92
CA GLY A 119 -4.85 23.16 1.20
C GLY A 119 -3.66 22.78 0.31
N VAL A 120 -3.54 23.43 -0.84
CA VAL A 120 -2.37 23.26 -1.74
C VAL A 120 -1.10 23.72 -1.03
N GLY A 121 0.02 23.01 -1.22
CA GLY A 121 1.31 23.41 -0.68
C GLY A 121 1.45 23.24 0.83
N GLU A 122 0.54 22.51 1.48
CA GLU A 122 0.59 22.29 2.93
C GLU A 122 1.74 21.34 3.31
N THR A 123 2.30 21.55 4.50
CA THR A 123 3.39 20.74 5.06
C THR A 123 2.98 20.16 6.40
N ALA A 124 3.23 18.87 6.61
CA ALA A 124 3.26 18.25 7.93
C ALA A 124 4.67 17.72 8.19
N ARG A 125 5.32 18.19 9.25
CA ARG A 125 6.68 17.71 9.59
C ARG A 125 6.96 17.56 11.07
N ASN A 126 7.84 16.62 11.42
CA ASN A 126 8.21 16.36 12.82
C ASN A 126 6.98 16.08 13.70
N ILE A 127 6.07 15.23 13.22
CA ILE A 127 4.80 14.91 13.88
C ILE A 127 4.73 13.42 14.18
N VAL A 128 4.20 13.10 15.36
CA VAL A 128 3.87 11.72 15.76
C VAL A 128 2.36 11.55 15.76
N ILE A 129 1.84 10.51 15.10
CA ILE A 129 0.43 10.15 15.07
C ILE A 129 0.31 8.72 15.58
N GLU A 130 -0.41 8.52 16.70
CA GLU A 130 -0.50 7.22 17.37
C GLU A 130 -1.96 6.86 17.67
N ASP A 131 -2.31 5.58 17.60
CA ASP A 131 -3.57 5.07 18.16
C ASP A 131 -4.80 5.81 17.59
N SER A 132 -4.92 5.89 16.27
CA SER A 132 -6.12 6.45 15.60
C SER A 132 -7.06 5.32 15.23
N ALA A 133 -8.35 5.41 15.58
CA ALA A 133 -9.27 4.28 15.43
C ALA A 133 -9.44 3.77 13.97
N THR A 134 -9.29 4.66 12.98
CA THR A 134 -9.20 4.23 11.57
C THR A 134 -7.96 4.81 10.89
N THR A 135 -8.03 6.04 10.38
CA THR A 135 -6.96 6.69 9.63
C THR A 135 -6.15 7.64 10.49
N GLY A 136 -4.82 7.51 10.45
CA GLY A 136 -3.90 8.45 11.10
C GLY A 136 -3.96 9.84 10.47
N MET A 137 -3.54 9.96 9.22
CA MET A 137 -3.57 11.22 8.47
C MET A 137 -4.10 11.05 7.05
N ASN A 138 -4.83 12.05 6.55
CA ASN A 138 -5.26 12.13 5.15
C ASN A 138 -4.83 13.44 4.48
N PHE A 139 -4.45 13.38 3.21
CA PHE A 139 -4.09 14.52 2.39
C PHE A 139 -4.79 14.48 1.02
N GLU A 140 -5.33 15.61 0.58
CA GLU A 140 -6.26 15.68 -0.56
C GLU A 140 -6.12 16.95 -1.42
N ALA A 141 -4.91 17.50 -1.45
CA ALA A 141 -4.55 18.66 -2.27
C ALA A 141 -3.16 18.46 -2.91
N ASP A 142 -2.80 19.33 -3.85
CA ASP A 142 -1.51 19.23 -4.55
C ASP A 142 -0.37 19.87 -3.75
N ASP A 143 0.87 19.55 -4.15
CA ASP A 143 2.13 20.08 -3.61
C ASP A 143 2.31 19.85 -2.10
N ILE A 144 1.80 18.73 -1.57
CA ILE A 144 1.89 18.41 -0.14
C ILE A 144 3.31 17.93 0.21
N THR A 145 3.82 18.37 1.35
CA THR A 145 5.09 17.86 1.92
C THR A 145 4.83 17.16 3.25
N LEU A 146 5.13 15.86 3.30
CA LEU A 146 5.10 15.02 4.50
C LEU A 146 6.54 14.61 4.82
N ASP A 147 7.08 15.05 5.96
CA ASP A 147 8.51 14.91 6.27
C ASP A 147 8.76 14.61 7.74
N HIS A 148 9.55 13.59 8.07
CA HIS A 148 9.81 13.20 9.47
C HIS A 148 8.52 12.93 10.27
N LEU A 149 7.63 12.12 9.70
CA LEU A 149 6.44 11.64 10.41
C LEU A 149 6.71 10.30 11.09
N THR A 150 6.09 10.07 12.24
CA THR A 150 5.94 8.73 12.82
C THR A 150 4.46 8.44 12.95
N VAL A 151 3.93 7.53 12.14
CA VAL A 151 2.51 7.15 12.15
C VAL A 151 2.41 5.70 12.54
N THR A 152 1.77 5.41 13.66
CA THR A 152 1.77 4.05 14.21
C THR A 152 0.43 3.65 14.83
N ARG A 153 0.09 2.36 14.73
CA ARG A 153 -1.13 1.78 15.33
C ARG A 153 -2.39 2.54 14.92
N SER A 154 -2.53 2.78 13.62
CA SER A 154 -3.78 3.27 13.05
C SER A 154 -4.66 2.07 12.72
N GLY A 155 -5.91 2.07 13.16
CA GLY A 155 -6.78 0.91 13.10
C GLY A 155 -7.05 0.40 11.70
N MET A 156 -7.01 1.26 10.68
CA MET A 156 -7.24 0.89 9.27
C MET A 156 -6.06 1.28 8.36
N GLN A 157 -5.75 2.57 8.27
CA GLN A 157 -4.67 3.08 7.41
C GLN A 157 -3.80 4.09 8.15
N GLY A 158 -2.49 4.05 7.93
CA GLY A 158 -1.59 5.06 8.48
C GLY A 158 -1.80 6.41 7.77
N LEU A 159 -1.49 6.43 6.48
CA LEU A 159 -1.59 7.60 5.61
C LEU A 159 -2.50 7.33 4.40
N GLY A 160 -3.49 8.20 4.18
CA GLY A 160 -4.37 8.18 3.01
C GLY A 160 -4.21 9.41 2.13
N GLY A 161 -3.88 9.22 0.86
CA GLY A 161 -3.79 10.27 -0.16
C GLY A 161 -4.82 10.07 -1.26
N ASN A 162 -5.45 11.13 -1.74
CA ASN A 162 -6.28 11.06 -2.95
C ASN A 162 -6.21 12.39 -3.70
N SER A 163 -6.01 12.32 -5.01
CA SER A 163 -5.99 13.51 -5.86
C SER A 163 -4.95 14.54 -5.42
N THR A 164 -3.69 14.11 -5.33
CA THR A 164 -2.61 14.88 -4.70
C THR A 164 -1.34 14.87 -5.56
N TYR A 165 -1.28 15.78 -6.53
CA TYR A 165 -0.15 15.89 -7.47
C TYR A 165 1.06 16.55 -6.82
N GLY A 166 2.27 16.15 -7.22
CA GLY A 166 3.52 16.76 -6.75
C GLY A 166 3.85 16.49 -5.28
N THR A 167 3.14 15.57 -4.63
CA THR A 167 3.30 15.31 -3.20
C THR A 167 4.60 14.57 -2.91
N THR A 168 5.30 15.05 -1.88
CA THR A 168 6.49 14.41 -1.33
C THR A 168 6.21 13.79 0.03
N LEU A 169 6.47 12.49 0.17
CA LEU A 169 6.53 11.77 1.45
C LEU A 169 7.97 11.30 1.69
N ALA A 170 8.61 11.85 2.71
CA ALA A 170 10.01 11.55 3.00
C ALA A 170 10.33 11.36 4.48
N ASN A 171 11.43 10.64 4.74
CA ASN A 171 12.06 10.54 6.06
C ASN A 171 11.12 10.07 7.17
N SER A 172 10.09 9.27 6.83
CA SER A 172 8.98 8.96 7.72
C SER A 172 8.87 7.47 8.03
N VAL A 173 8.27 7.15 9.17
CA VAL A 173 7.98 5.78 9.61
C VAL A 173 6.47 5.60 9.65
N VAL A 174 5.96 4.57 8.97
CA VAL A 174 4.56 4.12 9.08
C VAL A 174 4.54 2.65 9.46
N SER A 175 4.05 2.36 10.67
CA SER A 175 4.14 1.02 11.24
C SER A 175 2.91 0.55 11.99
N TYR A 176 2.69 -0.76 12.02
CA TYR A 176 1.55 -1.37 12.73
C TYR A 176 0.20 -0.75 12.34
N ALA A 177 0.06 -0.26 11.09
CA ALA A 177 -1.23 0.16 10.57
C ALA A 177 -2.10 -1.06 10.23
N ASN A 178 -3.41 -0.83 10.16
CA ASN A 178 -4.45 -1.86 10.15
C ASN A 178 -4.52 -2.65 11.47
N ASP A 179 -4.32 -1.96 12.61
CA ASP A 179 -4.30 -2.56 13.96
C ASP A 179 -5.65 -3.20 14.36
N GLU A 180 -6.75 -2.74 13.76
CA GLU A 180 -8.09 -3.32 13.96
C GLU A 180 -8.41 -4.43 12.95
N HIS A 181 -7.46 -4.80 12.08
CA HIS A 181 -7.56 -5.89 11.12
C HIS A 181 -8.77 -5.79 10.17
N PHE A 182 -8.96 -4.62 9.55
CA PHE A 182 -9.84 -4.50 8.39
C PHE A 182 -9.37 -5.40 7.25
N ASN A 183 -10.28 -5.71 6.32
CA ASN A 183 -9.92 -6.34 5.06
C ASN A 183 -8.84 -5.52 4.36
N GLU A 184 -7.89 -6.19 3.71
CA GLU A 184 -6.80 -5.52 3.00
C GLU A 184 -7.31 -4.55 1.93
N SER A 185 -8.20 -5.04 1.06
CA SER A 185 -8.97 -4.19 0.16
C SER A 185 -10.24 -3.70 0.86
N PRO A 186 -10.69 -2.46 0.62
CA PRO A 186 -10.21 -1.57 -0.44
C PRO A 186 -9.05 -0.64 -0.10
N VAL A 187 -8.68 -0.45 1.17
CA VAL A 187 -7.83 0.70 1.54
C VAL A 187 -6.80 0.46 2.64
N SER A 188 -6.87 -0.66 3.35
CA SER A 188 -6.16 -0.82 4.62
C SER A 188 -4.66 -1.02 4.42
N GLY A 189 -3.83 -0.53 5.35
CA GLY A 189 -2.37 -0.68 5.29
C GLY A 189 -1.59 0.53 5.76
N GLY A 190 -0.28 0.52 5.54
CA GLY A 190 0.59 1.63 5.90
C GLY A 190 0.19 2.91 5.18
N VAL A 191 0.33 2.90 3.86
CA VAL A 191 0.04 4.05 3.00
C VAL A 191 -0.79 3.62 1.80
N LYS A 192 -1.88 4.34 1.52
CA LYS A 192 -2.57 4.26 0.23
C LYS A 192 -2.68 5.65 -0.41
N ILE A 193 -2.30 5.78 -1.69
CA ILE A 193 -2.45 7.03 -2.45
C ILE A 193 -3.13 6.73 -3.79
N THR A 194 -4.11 7.55 -4.15
CA THR A 194 -4.90 7.38 -5.38
C THR A 194 -4.91 8.63 -6.27
N ARG A 195 -5.15 8.44 -7.58
CA ARG A 195 -5.42 9.51 -8.57
C ARG A 195 -4.39 10.65 -8.54
N SER A 196 -3.11 10.30 -8.57
CA SER A 196 -2.03 11.24 -8.28
C SER A 196 -0.96 11.24 -9.37
N ARG A 197 -0.13 12.28 -9.43
CA ARG A 197 0.89 12.45 -10.46
C ARG A 197 2.15 13.02 -9.83
N ASP A 198 3.31 12.62 -10.32
CA ASP A 198 4.62 13.16 -9.91
C ASP A 198 4.87 13.02 -8.39
N LEU A 199 4.50 11.88 -7.81
CA LEU A 199 4.75 11.59 -6.39
C LEU A 199 6.23 11.36 -6.12
N VAL A 200 6.75 11.85 -5.00
CA VAL A 200 8.09 11.53 -4.50
C VAL A 200 7.97 10.84 -3.14
N ILE A 201 8.23 9.54 -3.10
CA ILE A 201 8.14 8.71 -1.89
C ILE A 201 9.53 8.17 -1.61
N LYS A 202 10.25 8.80 -0.68
CA LYS A 202 11.68 8.49 -0.47
C LYS A 202 12.14 8.37 0.97
N ASN A 203 13.08 7.46 1.23
CA ASN A 203 13.70 7.31 2.54
C ASN A 203 12.66 7.14 3.68
N ASN A 204 11.67 6.28 3.47
CA ASN A 204 10.65 5.95 4.47
C ASN A 204 10.77 4.49 4.91
N ASP A 205 10.30 4.23 6.13
CA ASP A 205 10.13 2.89 6.68
C ASP A 205 8.63 2.54 6.73
N PHE A 206 8.18 1.66 5.84
CA PHE A 206 6.83 1.08 5.83
C PHE A 206 6.90 -0.34 6.40
N VAL A 207 6.75 -0.46 7.72
CA VAL A 207 7.17 -1.66 8.45
C VAL A 207 6.10 -2.27 9.35
N ASP A 208 6.03 -3.59 9.37
CA ASP A 208 5.15 -4.37 10.26
C ASP A 208 3.67 -3.96 10.20
N ASN A 209 3.19 -3.47 9.05
CA ASN A 209 1.77 -3.16 8.90
C ASN A 209 0.97 -4.47 8.72
N TYR A 210 -0.20 -4.56 9.33
CA TYR A 210 -1.08 -5.73 9.23
C TYR A 210 -1.88 -5.76 7.92
N SER A 211 -1.34 -5.14 6.86
CA SER A 211 -1.81 -5.22 5.49
C SER A 211 -0.66 -4.83 4.53
N PHE A 212 -0.93 -4.03 3.50
CA PHE A 212 0.09 -3.48 2.60
C PHE A 212 1.06 -2.52 3.29
N GLY A 213 2.29 -2.42 2.81
CA GLY A 213 3.23 -1.36 3.20
C GLY A 213 2.89 -0.03 2.52
N LEU A 214 3.05 0.00 1.20
CA LEU A 214 2.71 1.12 0.32
C LEU A 214 1.85 0.63 -0.85
N TRP A 215 0.72 1.29 -1.08
CA TRP A 215 -0.20 1.00 -2.18
C TRP A 215 -0.52 2.27 -2.98
N LEU A 216 -0.08 2.32 -4.23
CA LEU A 216 -0.52 3.30 -5.21
C LEU A 216 -1.59 2.66 -6.10
N ASP A 217 -2.72 3.34 -6.28
CA ASP A 217 -3.88 2.79 -6.96
C ASP A 217 -4.61 3.89 -7.75
N GLU A 218 -5.58 3.51 -8.58
CA GLU A 218 -6.48 4.42 -9.30
C GLU A 218 -5.74 5.53 -10.06
N SER A 219 -4.99 5.16 -11.09
CA SER A 219 -4.35 6.11 -12.03
C SER A 219 -3.30 7.02 -11.38
N CYS A 220 -2.28 6.42 -10.76
CA CYS A 220 -1.08 7.15 -10.35
C CYS A 220 -0.05 7.21 -11.50
N LEU A 221 0.36 8.41 -11.93
CA LEU A 221 1.36 8.60 -13.00
C LEU A 221 2.72 9.05 -12.47
N ASP A 222 3.78 8.47 -13.01
CA ASP A 222 5.18 8.86 -12.78
C ASP A 222 5.57 8.96 -11.28
N PRO A 223 5.17 8.03 -10.38
CA PRO A 223 5.64 8.06 -9.00
C PRO A 223 7.12 7.62 -8.90
N HIS A 224 7.88 8.33 -8.08
CA HIS A 224 9.26 8.01 -7.71
C HIS A 224 9.29 7.40 -6.30
N ILE A 225 9.48 6.08 -6.21
CA ILE A 225 9.53 5.31 -4.97
C ILE A 225 10.98 4.88 -4.75
N THR A 226 11.75 5.64 -3.95
CA THR A 226 13.19 5.41 -3.80
C THR A 226 13.70 5.29 -2.37
N ASP A 227 14.74 4.49 -2.15
CA ASP A 227 15.44 4.42 -0.85
C ASP A 227 14.53 4.06 0.35
N ASN A 228 13.40 3.37 0.13
CA ASN A 228 12.49 3.00 1.21
C ASN A 228 12.82 1.62 1.78
N THR A 229 12.59 1.43 3.08
CA THR A 229 12.53 0.11 3.72
C THR A 229 11.06 -0.32 3.81
N VAL A 230 10.73 -1.44 3.19
CA VAL A 230 9.37 -1.99 3.14
C VAL A 230 9.40 -3.42 3.62
N SER A 231 9.13 -3.63 4.91
CA SER A 231 9.40 -4.93 5.53
C SER A 231 8.41 -5.40 6.58
N GLY A 232 8.23 -6.70 6.68
CA GLY A 232 7.40 -7.30 7.74
C GLY A 232 5.90 -7.05 7.60
N ASN A 233 5.45 -6.47 6.48
CA ASN A 233 4.04 -6.22 6.25
C ASN A 233 3.31 -7.54 5.94
N SER A 234 2.09 -7.76 6.44
CA SER A 234 1.37 -9.02 6.22
C SER A 234 0.92 -9.21 4.76
N GLY A 235 0.74 -8.09 4.03
CA GLY A 235 0.35 -8.04 2.62
C GLY A 235 1.55 -7.95 1.66
N HIS A 236 1.36 -7.20 0.57
CA HIS A 236 2.46 -6.83 -0.32
C HIS A 236 3.29 -5.71 0.30
N GLY A 237 4.58 -5.67 0.01
CA GLY A 237 5.43 -4.54 0.41
C GLY A 237 5.01 -3.27 -0.32
N VAL A 238 5.35 -3.19 -1.61
CA VAL A 238 4.91 -2.13 -2.52
C VAL A 238 3.93 -2.71 -3.54
N GLU A 239 2.75 -2.12 -3.68
CA GLU A 239 1.83 -2.38 -4.79
C GLU A 239 1.58 -1.09 -5.59
N VAL A 240 1.74 -1.19 -6.91
CA VAL A 240 1.32 -0.16 -7.87
C VAL A 240 0.26 -0.79 -8.76
N GLU A 241 -0.94 -0.22 -8.73
CA GLU A 241 -2.15 -0.77 -9.32
C GLU A 241 -2.81 0.22 -10.27
N ILE A 242 -3.26 -0.24 -11.45
CA ILE A 242 -3.93 0.55 -12.50
C ILE A 242 -3.27 1.93 -12.74
N SER A 243 -1.95 1.91 -12.84
CA SER A 243 -1.08 3.10 -12.82
C SER A 243 -0.04 3.03 -13.94
N ALA A 244 0.84 4.03 -14.05
CA ALA A 244 1.87 4.03 -15.10
C ALA A 244 3.13 4.82 -14.70
N GLY A 245 4.26 4.48 -15.33
CA GLY A 245 5.49 5.28 -15.28
C GLY A 245 6.25 5.21 -13.95
N ALA A 246 5.97 4.23 -13.09
CA ALA A 246 6.58 4.17 -11.76
C ALA A 246 8.08 3.89 -11.84
N ILE A 247 8.88 4.67 -11.11
CA ILE A 247 10.28 4.37 -10.83
C ILE A 247 10.38 3.83 -9.41
N ILE A 248 10.68 2.54 -9.28
CA ILE A 248 10.84 1.85 -8.00
C ILE A 248 12.32 1.47 -7.88
N ALA A 249 13.10 2.31 -7.19
CA ALA A 249 14.56 2.20 -7.19
C ALA A 249 15.20 2.18 -5.80
N ASP A 250 16.26 1.41 -5.62
CA ASP A 250 17.10 1.43 -4.40
C ASP A 250 16.31 1.13 -3.09
N ASN A 251 15.17 0.44 -3.18
CA ASN A 251 14.37 0.07 -2.01
C ASN A 251 14.82 -1.29 -1.43
N THR A 252 14.56 -1.50 -0.15
CA THR A 252 14.65 -2.80 0.51
C THR A 252 13.26 -3.36 0.74
N ALA A 253 12.88 -4.41 0.02
CA ALA A 253 11.55 -5.03 0.11
C ALA A 253 11.66 -6.46 0.66
N THR A 254 11.55 -6.62 1.97
CA THR A 254 11.88 -7.88 2.66
C THR A 254 10.84 -8.40 3.64
N SER A 255 10.70 -9.72 3.74
CA SER A 255 9.87 -10.35 4.78
C SER A 255 8.39 -9.93 4.76
N ASN A 256 7.87 -9.50 3.61
CA ASN A 256 6.45 -9.20 3.45
C ASN A 256 5.69 -10.52 3.22
N GLY A 257 4.47 -10.63 3.76
CA GLY A 257 3.68 -11.87 3.73
C GLY A 257 3.29 -12.33 2.31
N LYS A 258 3.24 -11.40 1.35
CA LYS A 258 2.98 -11.69 -0.07
C LYS A 258 4.19 -11.41 -0.95
N SER A 259 4.08 -10.44 -1.87
CA SER A 259 5.16 -10.06 -2.77
C SER A 259 5.94 -8.89 -2.19
N GLY A 260 7.25 -8.83 -2.43
CA GLY A 260 8.04 -7.64 -2.09
C GLY A 260 7.55 -6.42 -2.88
N ILE A 261 7.45 -6.57 -4.20
CA ILE A 261 6.96 -5.55 -5.12
C ILE A 261 5.90 -6.17 -6.04
N ARG A 262 4.80 -5.48 -6.28
CA ARG A 262 3.74 -5.88 -7.21
C ARG A 262 3.34 -4.75 -8.15
N LEU A 263 3.27 -5.07 -9.43
CA LEU A 263 2.60 -4.29 -10.47
C LEU A 263 1.33 -5.03 -10.88
N LEU A 264 0.18 -4.35 -10.76
CA LEU A 264 -1.11 -4.85 -11.22
C LEU A 264 -1.68 -3.86 -12.24
N ASP A 265 -1.94 -4.32 -13.46
CA ASP A 265 -2.51 -3.48 -14.52
C ASP A 265 -1.71 -2.19 -14.76
N THR A 266 -0.39 -2.25 -14.60
CA THR A 266 0.49 -1.08 -14.55
C THR A 266 1.52 -1.11 -15.67
N SER A 267 1.71 0.01 -16.38
CA SER A 267 2.62 0.08 -17.52
C SER A 267 3.85 0.96 -17.31
N ASP A 268 4.81 0.82 -18.22
CA ASP A 268 5.95 1.72 -18.42
C ASP A 268 6.80 1.93 -17.16
N SER A 269 6.84 0.92 -16.28
CA SER A 269 7.48 1.03 -14.98
C SER A 269 8.90 0.46 -14.95
N GLN A 270 9.71 0.97 -14.03
CA GLN A 270 11.13 0.68 -13.89
C GLN A 270 11.42 0.23 -12.46
N ILE A 271 11.71 -1.06 -12.27
CA ILE A 271 12.09 -1.66 -10.99
C ILE A 271 13.60 -1.88 -10.99
N TYR A 272 14.35 -0.98 -10.34
CA TYR A 272 15.81 -0.92 -10.41
C TYR A 272 16.52 -1.02 -9.06
N ASN A 273 17.67 -1.70 -9.02
CA ASN A 273 18.59 -1.67 -7.88
C ASN A 273 17.98 -2.02 -6.50
N ASN A 274 16.83 -2.71 -6.44
CA ASN A 274 16.19 -3.03 -5.18
C ASN A 274 16.81 -4.28 -4.54
N SER A 275 16.81 -4.34 -3.22
CA SER A 275 17.14 -5.53 -2.43
C SER A 275 15.85 -6.24 -2.01
N ILE A 276 15.57 -7.42 -2.59
CA ILE A 276 14.27 -8.09 -2.48
C ILE A 276 14.47 -9.50 -1.93
N GLY A 277 13.88 -9.84 -0.77
CA GLY A 277 14.14 -11.14 -0.15
C GLY A 277 13.18 -11.53 0.97
N ASP A 278 13.12 -12.81 1.30
CA ASP A 278 12.33 -13.40 2.38
C ASP A 278 10.82 -13.10 2.33
N ASN A 279 10.30 -12.66 1.18
CA ASN A 279 8.88 -12.44 0.97
C ASN A 279 8.13 -13.78 0.86
N GLY A 280 6.88 -13.83 1.32
CA GLY A 280 6.13 -15.08 1.49
C GLY A 280 5.69 -15.74 0.18
N VAL A 281 5.50 -14.97 -0.88
CA VAL A 281 4.97 -15.47 -2.16
C VAL A 281 5.93 -15.19 -3.32
N PHE A 282 6.17 -13.94 -3.69
CA PHE A 282 7.05 -13.60 -4.82
C PHE A 282 8.04 -12.48 -4.46
N GLY A 283 9.17 -12.40 -5.16
CA GLY A 283 10.04 -11.22 -5.10
C GLY A 283 9.35 -10.03 -5.77
N VAL A 284 9.26 -10.11 -7.10
CA VAL A 284 8.50 -9.17 -7.94
C VAL A 284 7.33 -9.92 -8.60
N GLN A 285 6.15 -9.32 -8.57
CA GLN A 285 4.95 -9.82 -9.24
C GLN A 285 4.47 -8.81 -10.28
N LEU A 286 4.25 -9.27 -11.51
CA LEU A 286 3.58 -8.54 -12.57
C LEU A 286 2.31 -9.32 -12.93
N SER A 287 1.15 -8.67 -12.82
CA SER A 287 -0.14 -9.32 -12.98
C SER A 287 -1.15 -8.45 -13.72
N GLN A 288 -2.01 -9.07 -14.52
CA GLN A 288 -3.10 -8.41 -15.25
C GLN A 288 -4.46 -8.93 -14.81
N ASP A 289 -5.45 -8.04 -14.76
CA ASP A 289 -6.88 -8.32 -14.70
C ASP A 289 -7.68 -7.74 -15.89
N SER A 290 -9.02 -7.73 -15.81
CA SER A 290 -9.90 -7.26 -16.89
C SER A 290 -10.01 -5.74 -17.08
N ARG A 291 -9.59 -4.92 -16.12
CA ARG A 291 -9.82 -3.47 -16.12
C ARG A 291 -9.07 -2.81 -17.28
N ARG A 292 -9.70 -1.80 -17.90
CA ARG A 292 -9.13 -1.03 -19.01
C ARG A 292 -9.48 0.44 -18.84
N GLU A 293 -8.51 1.32 -19.05
CA GLU A 293 -8.71 2.77 -18.94
C GLU A 293 -9.84 3.26 -19.85
N SER A 294 -10.00 2.64 -21.03
CA SER A 294 -11.08 2.96 -21.97
C SER A 294 -12.49 2.63 -21.47
N ASP A 295 -12.64 1.81 -20.42
CA ASP A 295 -13.93 1.46 -19.83
C ASP A 295 -14.28 2.40 -18.68
N LEU A 296 -14.97 3.49 -19.01
CA LEU A 296 -15.39 4.53 -18.05
C LEU A 296 -16.43 4.05 -17.02
N SER A 297 -16.89 2.80 -17.08
CA SER A 297 -17.75 2.22 -16.06
C SER A 297 -16.97 1.64 -14.87
N VAL A 298 -15.67 1.40 -15.05
CA VAL A 298 -14.77 0.91 -14.00
C VAL A 298 -14.28 2.10 -13.19
N PRO A 299 -14.36 2.08 -11.85
CA PRO A 299 -13.77 3.14 -11.04
C PRO A 299 -12.23 3.09 -11.11
N GLY A 300 -11.60 4.27 -11.08
CA GLY A 300 -10.14 4.39 -11.10
C GLY A 300 -9.66 5.60 -11.86
N HIS A 301 -10.51 6.18 -12.72
CA HIS A 301 -10.23 7.41 -13.46
C HIS A 301 -10.00 8.58 -12.52
N ASP A 302 -9.06 9.45 -12.89
CA ASP A 302 -8.88 10.74 -12.24
C ASP A 302 -9.82 11.76 -12.90
N PRO A 303 -10.85 12.27 -12.18
CA PRO A 303 -11.80 13.23 -12.75
C PRO A 303 -11.18 14.60 -13.10
N ARG A 304 -9.90 14.81 -12.78
CA ARG A 304 -9.14 16.00 -13.17
C ARG A 304 -8.48 15.88 -14.54
N GLN A 305 -8.56 14.71 -15.18
CA GLN A 305 -7.97 14.41 -16.48
C GLN A 305 -9.05 14.12 -17.55
N PRO A 306 -8.70 14.16 -18.85
CA PRO A 306 -9.60 13.67 -19.89
C PRO A 306 -9.99 12.21 -19.65
N GLU A 307 -11.20 11.83 -20.04
CA GLU A 307 -11.70 10.46 -19.93
C GLU A 307 -11.96 9.89 -21.34
N PRO A 308 -11.26 8.81 -21.77
CA PRO A 308 -10.14 8.15 -21.08
C PRO A 308 -8.88 9.03 -21.06
N ASP A 309 -8.06 8.83 -20.03
CA ASP A 309 -6.80 9.53 -19.86
C ASP A 309 -5.77 8.91 -20.82
N PRO A 310 -5.20 9.69 -21.77
CA PRO A 310 -4.28 9.16 -22.78
C PRO A 310 -2.95 8.67 -22.20
N ASP A 311 -2.69 8.92 -20.92
CA ASP A 311 -1.48 8.49 -20.23
C ASP A 311 -1.57 7.07 -19.66
N PHE A 312 -2.77 6.48 -19.62
CA PHE A 312 -2.99 5.15 -19.06
C PHE A 312 -3.59 4.18 -20.08
N THR A 313 -3.24 2.91 -19.93
CA THR A 313 -3.93 1.80 -20.61
C THR A 313 -4.59 0.82 -19.65
N TRP A 314 -4.15 0.81 -18.39
CA TRP A 314 -4.40 -0.26 -17.40
C TRP A 314 -4.04 -1.65 -17.93
N LEU A 315 -2.88 -1.71 -18.59
CA LEU A 315 -2.28 -2.95 -19.06
C LEU A 315 -0.92 -3.10 -18.41
N THR A 316 -0.59 -4.32 -17.96
CA THR A 316 0.75 -4.64 -17.50
C THR A 316 1.66 -4.83 -18.69
N GLN A 317 2.46 -3.82 -19.00
CA GLN A 317 3.31 -3.82 -20.20
C GLN A 317 4.40 -2.74 -20.14
N ASN A 318 5.43 -2.91 -20.97
CA ASN A 318 6.58 -2.02 -21.11
C ASN A 318 7.40 -1.87 -19.83
N ASP A 319 7.30 -2.83 -18.91
CA ASP A 319 8.00 -2.79 -17.63
C ASP A 319 9.42 -3.33 -17.73
N THR A 320 10.31 -2.80 -16.91
CA THR A 320 11.69 -3.28 -16.77
C THR A 320 12.00 -3.69 -15.34
N VAL A 321 12.50 -4.91 -15.16
CA VAL A 321 13.05 -5.41 -13.89
C VAL A 321 14.56 -5.55 -14.08
N ALA A 322 15.34 -4.63 -13.52
CA ALA A 322 16.77 -4.61 -13.75
C ALA A 322 17.63 -4.26 -12.54
N ASN A 323 18.85 -4.80 -12.51
CA ASN A 323 19.85 -4.54 -11.46
C ASN A 323 19.39 -4.85 -10.02
N ASN A 324 18.30 -5.60 -9.83
CA ASN A 324 17.82 -5.96 -8.51
C ASN A 324 18.62 -7.14 -7.94
N ALA A 325 18.69 -7.22 -6.63
CA ALA A 325 19.24 -8.35 -5.90
C ALA A 325 18.12 -9.16 -5.27
N PHE A 326 18.08 -10.46 -5.53
CA PHE A 326 17.06 -11.36 -5.01
C PHE A 326 17.63 -12.33 -3.97
N GLY A 327 17.14 -12.21 -2.73
CA GLY A 327 17.46 -13.05 -1.58
C GLY A 327 16.77 -14.41 -1.58
N THR A 328 16.74 -15.05 -0.41
CA THR A 328 15.91 -16.23 -0.13
C THR A 328 14.42 -15.90 -0.15
N GLY A 329 13.55 -16.91 0.02
CA GLY A 329 12.10 -16.71 0.21
C GLY A 329 11.24 -16.97 -1.02
N GLY A 330 9.93 -17.03 -0.79
CA GLY A 330 8.90 -17.14 -1.83
C GLY A 330 8.95 -18.40 -2.70
N GLN A 331 8.10 -18.36 -3.74
CA GLN A 331 7.96 -19.39 -4.77
C GLN A 331 8.65 -18.99 -6.07
N PHE A 332 8.67 -17.68 -6.37
CA PHE A 332 9.32 -17.12 -7.56
C PHE A 332 10.03 -15.81 -7.21
N GLN A 333 11.20 -15.59 -7.81
CA GLN A 333 11.92 -14.33 -7.66
C GLN A 333 11.27 -13.26 -8.55
N VAL A 334 10.92 -13.59 -9.80
CA VAL A 334 10.02 -12.79 -10.65
C VAL A 334 8.87 -13.67 -11.15
N TYR A 335 7.65 -13.18 -11.00
CA TYR A 335 6.42 -13.83 -11.47
C TYR A 335 5.66 -12.91 -12.41
N ALA A 336 5.47 -13.32 -13.67
CA ALA A 336 4.65 -12.59 -14.63
C ALA A 336 3.54 -13.49 -15.18
N LEU A 337 2.28 -13.09 -14.99
CA LEU A 337 1.11 -13.81 -15.50
C LEU A 337 -0.09 -12.88 -15.66
N ASP A 338 -0.73 -12.94 -16.83
CA ASP A 338 -2.10 -12.46 -16.97
C ASP A 338 -3.06 -13.45 -16.31
N ASN A 339 -3.78 -13.02 -15.28
CA ASN A 339 -4.69 -13.90 -14.54
C ASN A 339 -6.10 -13.91 -15.14
N TRP A 340 -6.37 -13.10 -16.17
CA TRP A 340 -7.74 -12.83 -16.61
C TRP A 340 -7.93 -12.76 -18.12
N THR A 341 -7.10 -12.01 -18.85
CA THR A 341 -7.41 -11.63 -20.24
C THR A 341 -6.73 -12.48 -21.31
N ASN A 342 -5.95 -13.50 -20.93
CA ASN A 342 -5.21 -14.40 -21.80
C ASN A 342 -4.14 -13.73 -22.68
N ILE A 343 -3.67 -12.55 -22.28
CA ILE A 343 -2.54 -11.87 -22.91
C ILE A 343 -1.27 -12.59 -22.45
N PRO A 344 -0.53 -13.29 -23.35
CA PRO A 344 0.72 -13.91 -22.97
C PRO A 344 1.75 -12.85 -22.61
N VAL A 345 2.66 -13.16 -21.68
CA VAL A 345 3.72 -12.23 -21.24
C VAL A 345 4.68 -11.85 -22.37
N ASP A 346 4.75 -12.65 -23.45
CA ASP A 346 5.47 -12.30 -24.68
C ASP A 346 4.96 -10.99 -25.33
N ASN A 347 3.72 -10.60 -25.06
CA ASN A 347 3.11 -9.36 -25.55
C ASN A 347 3.23 -8.20 -24.55
N TRP A 348 3.81 -8.42 -23.37
CA TRP A 348 3.92 -7.38 -22.34
C TRP A 348 5.13 -6.48 -22.56
N HIS A 349 6.03 -6.78 -23.51
CA HIS A 349 7.27 -6.01 -23.70
C HIS A 349 8.14 -5.92 -22.42
N LEU A 350 8.02 -6.93 -21.53
CA LEU A 350 8.76 -7.01 -20.28
C LEU A 350 10.26 -7.26 -20.53
N ALA A 351 11.13 -6.48 -19.87
CA ALA A 351 12.57 -6.71 -19.87
C ALA A 351 13.08 -7.17 -18.50
N ILE A 352 13.86 -8.26 -18.45
CA ILE A 352 14.49 -8.77 -17.23
C ILE A 352 16.00 -8.89 -17.45
N THR A 353 16.79 -7.93 -16.97
CA THR A 353 18.23 -7.88 -17.25
C THR A 353 19.05 -7.23 -16.14
N GLY A 354 20.31 -7.60 -15.99
CA GLY A 354 21.24 -7.05 -15.00
C GLY A 354 20.97 -7.43 -13.56
N ASN A 355 19.94 -8.24 -13.28
CA ASN A 355 19.61 -8.66 -11.93
C ASN A 355 20.60 -9.71 -11.42
N LEU A 356 20.81 -9.74 -10.10
CA LEU A 356 21.44 -10.86 -9.40
C LEU A 356 20.34 -11.71 -8.76
N PHE A 357 20.11 -12.89 -9.32
CA PHE A 357 19.17 -13.85 -8.78
C PHE A 357 19.83 -14.80 -7.77
N ASN A 358 19.05 -15.30 -6.83
CA ASN A 358 19.48 -16.41 -6.00
C ASN A 358 19.50 -17.72 -6.79
N SER A 359 20.40 -18.63 -6.41
CA SER A 359 20.47 -19.96 -6.99
C SER A 359 19.23 -20.80 -6.65
N GLN A 360 18.85 -21.68 -7.56
CA GLN A 360 17.79 -22.68 -7.35
C GLN A 360 18.37 -24.10 -7.54
N PRO A 361 19.13 -24.64 -6.55
CA PRO A 361 19.73 -25.96 -6.67
C PRO A 361 18.68 -27.08 -6.58
N THR A 362 17.53 -26.84 -5.94
CA THR A 362 16.41 -27.79 -5.85
C THR A 362 15.08 -27.07 -6.04
N SER A 363 14.01 -27.84 -6.26
CA SER A 363 12.65 -27.29 -6.37
C SER A 363 12.08 -26.73 -5.06
N SER A 364 12.80 -26.84 -3.94
CA SER A 364 12.40 -26.19 -2.67
C SER A 364 12.77 -24.71 -2.61
N GLN A 365 13.62 -24.24 -3.51
CA GLN A 365 13.98 -22.82 -3.66
C GLN A 365 13.10 -22.13 -4.71
N PRO A 366 12.93 -20.80 -4.63
CA PRO A 366 12.13 -20.05 -5.57
C PRO A 366 12.68 -20.20 -6.99
N THR A 367 11.77 -20.39 -7.94
CA THR A 367 12.13 -20.35 -9.36
C THR A 367 12.54 -18.93 -9.73
N MET A 368 13.59 -18.79 -10.54
CA MET A 368 14.12 -17.47 -10.92
C MET A 368 13.06 -16.63 -11.64
N VAL A 369 12.46 -17.17 -12.71
CA VAL A 369 11.39 -16.48 -13.46
C VAL A 369 10.25 -17.44 -13.80
N ALA A 370 9.02 -17.02 -13.51
CA ALA A 370 7.80 -17.56 -14.09
C ALA A 370 7.32 -16.67 -15.24
N TRP A 371 6.95 -17.29 -16.36
CA TRP A 371 6.52 -16.60 -17.58
C TRP A 371 5.19 -17.15 -18.08
N GLY A 372 4.14 -16.35 -18.01
CA GLY A 372 2.77 -16.74 -18.36
C GLY A 372 2.50 -16.87 -19.86
N GLY A 373 1.80 -17.96 -20.21
CA GLY A 373 1.23 -18.17 -21.54
C GLY A 373 -0.17 -17.55 -21.73
N SER A 374 -0.83 -17.85 -22.85
CA SER A 374 -2.10 -17.22 -23.25
C SER A 374 -3.36 -17.94 -22.73
N ASN A 375 -3.32 -18.52 -21.52
CA ASN A 375 -4.45 -19.26 -20.95
C ASN A 375 -4.67 -19.01 -19.45
N ASN A 376 -4.01 -17.99 -18.90
CA ASN A 376 -4.05 -17.57 -17.51
C ASN A 376 -3.59 -18.59 -16.46
N VAL A 377 -2.97 -19.70 -16.86
CA VAL A 377 -2.60 -20.78 -15.92
C VAL A 377 -1.21 -21.35 -16.22
N THR A 378 -0.85 -21.49 -17.49
CA THR A 378 0.42 -22.09 -17.90
C THR A 378 1.57 -21.13 -17.66
N LEU A 379 2.60 -21.64 -16.98
CA LEU A 379 3.85 -20.95 -16.69
C LEU A 379 5.03 -21.73 -17.24
N ASP A 380 5.79 -21.09 -18.12
CA ASP A 380 7.17 -21.48 -18.37
C ASP A 380 8.03 -21.08 -17.17
N ARG A 381 8.96 -21.95 -16.80
CA ARG A 381 9.83 -21.77 -15.62
C ARG A 381 11.27 -21.73 -16.06
N PHE A 382 11.94 -20.61 -15.80
CA PHE A 382 13.36 -20.46 -16.05
C PHE A 382 14.09 -20.44 -14.70
N SER A 383 15.00 -21.39 -14.49
CA SER A 383 15.76 -21.54 -13.24
C SER A 383 17.16 -20.92 -13.30
N THR A 384 17.65 -20.56 -14.50
CA THR A 384 18.98 -19.99 -14.70
C THR A 384 18.95 -18.83 -15.70
N PRO A 385 19.86 -17.85 -15.58
CA PRO A 385 20.00 -16.77 -16.56
C PRO A 385 20.16 -17.26 -18.00
N GLY A 386 20.95 -18.32 -18.21
CA GLY A 386 21.17 -18.89 -19.54
C GLY A 386 19.91 -19.47 -20.17
N ALA A 387 19.04 -20.10 -19.39
CA ALA A 387 17.77 -20.64 -19.87
C ALA A 387 16.81 -19.52 -20.30
N LEU A 388 16.69 -18.46 -19.48
CA LEU A 388 15.88 -17.28 -19.82
C LEU A 388 16.40 -16.61 -21.09
N ALA A 389 17.71 -16.34 -21.17
CA ALA A 389 18.32 -15.69 -22.32
C ALA A 389 18.16 -16.50 -23.61
N SER A 390 18.26 -17.83 -23.53
CA SER A 390 18.06 -18.73 -24.68
C SER A 390 16.62 -18.71 -25.19
N ALA A 391 15.64 -18.56 -24.28
CA ALA A 391 14.23 -18.59 -24.62
C ALA A 391 13.66 -17.23 -25.05
N LYS A 392 14.12 -16.13 -24.43
CA LYS A 392 13.51 -14.80 -24.57
C LYS A 392 14.39 -13.76 -25.26
N GLY A 393 15.72 -13.91 -25.19
CA GLY A 393 16.63 -13.04 -25.93
C GLY A 393 18.05 -13.00 -25.34
N PRO A 394 19.10 -13.05 -26.17
CA PRO A 394 20.49 -13.08 -25.69
C PRO A 394 20.96 -11.76 -25.05
N SER A 395 20.19 -10.67 -25.20
CA SER A 395 20.44 -9.39 -24.55
C SER A 395 20.14 -9.41 -23.05
N TRP A 396 19.33 -10.36 -22.57
CA TRP A 396 18.92 -10.45 -21.16
C TRP A 396 19.97 -11.16 -20.32
N LYS A 397 20.99 -10.40 -19.93
CA LYS A 397 22.13 -10.90 -19.16
C LYS A 397 21.85 -10.69 -17.68
N ASN A 398 21.75 -11.76 -16.91
CA ASN A 398 21.54 -11.71 -15.47
C ASN A 398 22.62 -12.54 -14.75
N GLY A 399 22.93 -12.17 -13.52
CA GLY A 399 23.76 -12.93 -12.60
C GLY A 399 22.93 -13.93 -11.81
N GLN A 400 23.59 -14.95 -11.28
CA GLN A 400 23.02 -15.88 -10.30
C GLN A 400 24.07 -16.20 -9.25
N THR A 401 23.67 -16.30 -7.98
CA THR A 401 24.58 -16.72 -6.91
C THR A 401 25.05 -18.17 -7.12
N SER A 402 26.20 -18.53 -6.56
CA SER A 402 26.71 -19.92 -6.60
C SER A 402 25.99 -20.85 -5.62
N SER A 403 25.37 -20.28 -4.59
CA SER A 403 24.69 -20.96 -3.49
C SER A 403 23.47 -20.16 -3.05
N VAL A 404 22.55 -20.82 -2.35
CA VAL A 404 21.36 -20.16 -1.80
C VAL A 404 21.78 -19.27 -0.65
N GLU A 405 21.56 -17.97 -0.77
CA GLU A 405 22.07 -16.99 0.19
C GLU A 405 20.99 -15.98 0.61
N PRO A 406 20.88 -15.61 1.90
CA PRO A 406 20.09 -14.44 2.29
C PRO A 406 20.77 -13.15 1.80
N LEU A 407 19.99 -12.07 1.60
CA LEU A 407 20.50 -10.80 1.06
C LEU A 407 21.75 -10.28 1.78
N GLY A 408 21.76 -10.33 3.13
CA GLY A 408 22.88 -9.87 3.94
C GLY A 408 24.21 -10.59 3.69
N SER A 409 24.18 -11.77 3.06
CA SER A 409 25.38 -12.56 2.70
C SER A 409 25.85 -12.33 1.26
N MET A 410 25.10 -11.59 0.43
CA MET A 410 25.34 -11.51 -1.03
C MET A 410 26.43 -10.51 -1.46
N SER A 411 27.14 -9.87 -0.54
CA SER A 411 28.12 -8.81 -0.87
C SER A 411 29.13 -9.20 -1.96
N SER A 412 29.68 -10.42 -1.89
CA SER A 412 30.64 -10.92 -2.88
C SER A 412 29.99 -11.22 -4.23
N ALA A 413 28.74 -11.70 -4.23
CA ALA A 413 27.98 -11.97 -5.46
C ALA A 413 27.56 -10.66 -6.15
N LEU A 414 27.15 -9.65 -5.38
CA LEU A 414 26.82 -8.30 -5.87
C LEU A 414 28.02 -7.66 -6.57
N ALA A 415 29.21 -7.74 -5.96
CA ALA A 415 30.44 -7.22 -6.57
C ALA A 415 30.74 -7.88 -7.93
N GLN A 416 30.44 -9.18 -8.08
CA GLN A 416 30.62 -9.90 -9.35
C GLN A 416 29.53 -9.54 -10.38
N ALA A 417 28.28 -9.41 -9.93
CA ALA A 417 27.12 -9.06 -10.75
C ALA A 417 27.16 -7.63 -11.29
N ALA A 418 28.00 -6.75 -10.73
CA ALA A 418 28.24 -5.40 -11.27
C ALA A 418 28.64 -5.40 -12.75
N SER A 419 29.27 -6.49 -13.25
CA SER A 419 29.61 -6.64 -14.67
C SER A 419 28.41 -6.90 -15.60
N THR A 420 27.28 -7.34 -15.03
CA THR A 420 26.02 -7.57 -15.76
C THR A 420 25.01 -6.44 -15.60
N ALA A 421 25.24 -5.52 -14.66
CA ALA A 421 24.38 -4.38 -14.43
C ALA A 421 24.23 -3.53 -15.69
N VAL A 422 23.02 -3.05 -15.94
CA VAL A 422 22.72 -2.12 -17.03
C VAL A 422 22.76 -0.69 -16.52
N PRO A 423 23.11 0.30 -17.36
CA PRO A 423 22.99 1.70 -16.97
C PRO A 423 21.56 2.01 -16.52
N LEU A 424 21.43 2.87 -15.51
CA LEU A 424 20.15 3.47 -15.21
C LEU A 424 19.63 4.19 -16.47
N PRO A 425 18.33 4.08 -16.78
CA PRO A 425 17.76 4.87 -17.84
C PRO A 425 18.08 6.36 -17.56
N PRO A 426 18.32 7.18 -18.61
CA PRO A 426 18.37 8.61 -18.40
C PRO A 426 17.07 9.01 -17.70
N THR A 427 17.13 9.96 -16.76
CA THR A 427 15.94 10.56 -16.14
C THR A 427 15.19 11.33 -17.22
N SER A 428 14.55 10.64 -18.15
CA SER A 428 13.57 11.19 -19.03
C SER A 428 12.33 11.32 -18.18
N GLN A 429 12.12 12.50 -17.60
CA GLN A 429 10.76 12.93 -17.36
C GLN A 429 10.04 12.73 -18.69
N ARG A 430 9.00 11.89 -18.72
CA ARG A 430 7.94 12.07 -19.69
C ARG A 430 7.61 13.57 -19.61
N PRO A 431 7.60 14.34 -20.72
CA PRO A 431 7.36 15.77 -20.64
C PRO A 431 6.08 15.96 -19.83
N SER A 432 6.21 16.58 -18.65
CA SER A 432 5.09 16.72 -17.73
C SER A 432 3.95 17.33 -18.51
N ALA A 433 2.83 16.61 -18.58
CA ALA A 433 1.58 17.25 -19.00
C ALA A 433 1.41 18.42 -18.04
N SER A 434 1.33 19.65 -18.58
CA SER A 434 1.23 20.84 -17.74
C SER A 434 0.10 20.65 -16.75
N PRO A 435 0.29 20.97 -15.45
CA PRO A 435 -0.78 20.82 -14.48
C PRO A 435 -2.02 21.56 -15.00
N PRO A 436 -3.22 20.97 -14.92
CA PRO A 436 -4.43 21.68 -15.32
C PRO A 436 -4.53 22.97 -14.50
N ALA A 437 -5.02 24.04 -15.13
CA ALA A 437 -5.18 25.33 -14.47
C ALA A 437 -6.01 25.16 -13.17
N PRO A 438 -5.66 25.87 -12.07
CA PRO A 438 -6.37 25.74 -10.80
C PRO A 438 -7.87 26.02 -11.03
N SER A 439 -8.71 25.03 -10.76
CA SER A 439 -10.15 25.19 -10.91
C SER A 439 -10.66 26.13 -9.82
N THR A 440 -11.33 27.21 -10.22
CA THR A 440 -11.95 28.17 -9.31
C THR A 440 -13.31 27.69 -8.78
N SER A 441 -13.61 26.39 -8.88
CA SER A 441 -14.85 25.80 -8.37
C SER A 441 -14.61 25.27 -6.96
N ALA A 442 -15.36 25.82 -5.99
CA ALA A 442 -15.46 25.27 -4.65
C ALA A 442 -15.70 23.75 -4.69
N PRO A 443 -15.16 22.96 -3.74
CA PRO A 443 -15.28 21.51 -3.77
C PRO A 443 -16.76 21.12 -3.67
N SER A 444 -17.34 20.68 -4.78
CA SER A 444 -18.55 19.87 -4.74
C SER A 444 -18.18 18.60 -3.99
N ARG A 445 -18.96 18.26 -2.95
CA ARG A 445 -18.82 17.02 -2.18
C ARG A 445 -18.56 15.84 -3.14
N SER A 446 -17.30 15.43 -3.25
CA SER A 446 -16.92 14.23 -3.99
C SER A 446 -17.47 13.04 -3.20
N PRO A 447 -18.23 12.13 -3.83
CA PRO A 447 -18.48 10.84 -3.22
C PRO A 447 -17.13 10.13 -3.00
N HIS A 448 -17.09 9.22 -2.03
CA HIS A 448 -15.95 8.35 -1.74
C HIS A 448 -15.28 7.78 -3.01
N PRO A 449 -14.02 7.32 -2.93
CA PRO A 449 -13.56 6.27 -3.84
C PRO A 449 -14.58 5.14 -3.71
N SER A 450 -15.49 5.00 -4.67
CA SER A 450 -16.40 3.87 -4.69
C SER A 450 -15.51 2.65 -4.78
N GLY A 451 -15.44 1.87 -3.71
CA GLY A 451 -14.68 0.64 -3.66
C GLY A 451 -14.93 -0.18 -4.92
N ALA A 452 -13.94 -0.21 -5.81
CA ALA A 452 -13.95 -1.10 -6.94
C ALA A 452 -14.01 -2.51 -6.36
N ARG A 453 -15.06 -3.27 -6.66
CA ARG A 453 -15.03 -4.72 -6.44
C ARG A 453 -13.81 -5.27 -7.17
N ALA A 454 -12.69 -5.44 -6.47
CA ALA A 454 -11.75 -6.48 -6.82
C ALA A 454 -12.57 -7.77 -6.83
N PRO A 455 -12.59 -8.55 -7.92
CA PRO A 455 -13.21 -9.85 -7.86
C PRO A 455 -12.47 -10.61 -6.75
N ALA A 456 -13.19 -10.90 -5.66
CA ALA A 456 -12.70 -11.78 -4.62
C ALA A 456 -12.18 -13.04 -5.30
N GLY A 457 -10.87 -13.26 -5.20
CA GLY A 457 -10.26 -14.52 -5.58
C GLY A 457 -10.87 -15.59 -4.70
N THR A 458 -11.99 -16.17 -5.13
CA THR A 458 -12.58 -17.32 -4.47
C THR A 458 -11.53 -18.41 -4.55
N GLY A 459 -10.89 -18.69 -3.42
CA GLY A 459 -10.13 -19.90 -3.19
C GLY A 459 -11.03 -21.08 -3.53
N GLY A 460 -10.89 -21.56 -4.76
CA GLY A 460 -11.53 -22.77 -5.22
C GLY A 460 -10.91 -23.95 -4.49
N ARG A 461 -11.40 -24.26 -3.29
CA ARG A 461 -11.35 -25.62 -2.74
C ARG A 461 -12.17 -26.52 -3.68
N ARG A 462 -11.57 -26.94 -4.79
CA ARG A 462 -11.98 -28.16 -5.48
C ARG A 462 -11.18 -29.31 -4.88
N ARG A 463 -11.77 -29.93 -3.86
CA ARG A 463 -11.50 -31.33 -3.55
C ARG A 463 -11.58 -32.12 -4.85
N ARG A 464 -10.48 -32.75 -5.26
CA ARG A 464 -10.54 -34.01 -6.02
C ARG A 464 -9.45 -34.95 -5.53
N ARG A 465 -9.85 -36.21 -5.58
CA ARG A 465 -9.20 -37.43 -5.10
C ARG A 465 -7.81 -37.62 -5.64
#